data_AF-A0A7X9GNG0-F1
#
_entry.id   AF-A0A7X9GNG0-F1
#
_cell.length_a   1.000
_cell.length_b   1.000
_cell.length_c   1.000
_cell.angle_alpha   90.00
_cell.angle_beta   90.00
_cell.angle_gamma   90.00
#
_symmetry.space_group_name_H-M   'P 1'
#
loop_
_entity.id
_entity.type
_entity.pdbx_description
1 polymer ?
#
loop_
_entity_poly.entity_id
_entity_poly.type
_entity_poly.pdbx_seq_one_letter_code
_entity_poly.pdbx_strand_id
1 'polypeptide(L)'
;MPLHELKKERNIITIIIFLILLTLPLEFEIYHMELYYIVIIAIMLLAIYRSLKMDSYEMKFYWKWEKKRKKGRFINILFEGIKSICNIVIVVLVIQFIAEGRTPIYIISHLPINTIIPLVIFLTILGAICGVLAWRDNERRYERVSSSTEEKVL
;
A
#
# COMPACT_ATOMS: atom_id res chain seq x y z
N MET A 1 12.25 11.83 -20.96
CA MET A 1 12.75 10.48 -20.65
C MET A 1 11.75 9.48 -21.18
N PRO A 2 12.12 8.55 -22.08
CA PRO A 2 11.15 7.66 -22.71
C PRO A 2 10.51 6.75 -21.66
N LEU A 3 9.17 6.66 -21.67
CA LEU A 3 8.35 5.90 -20.72
C LEU A 3 8.79 4.43 -20.54
N HIS A 4 9.47 3.86 -21.54
CA HIS A 4 10.01 2.51 -21.51
C HIS A 4 11.15 2.32 -20.49
N GLU A 5 12.04 3.31 -20.33
CA GLU A 5 13.19 3.24 -19.40
C GLU A 5 12.71 3.23 -17.94
N LEU A 6 11.74 4.09 -17.59
CA LEU A 6 11.16 4.14 -16.24
C LEU A 6 10.45 2.83 -15.84
N LYS A 7 9.81 2.15 -16.82
CA LYS A 7 9.14 0.86 -16.58
C LYS A 7 10.16 -0.25 -16.31
N LYS A 8 11.30 -0.21 -17.01
CA LYS A 8 12.42 -1.15 -16.83
C LYS A 8 13.07 -0.99 -15.46
N GLU A 9 13.40 0.23 -15.04
CA GLU A 9 14.00 0.52 -13.73
C GLU A 9 13.10 0.05 -12.57
N ARG A 10 11.79 0.34 -12.65
CA ARG A 10 10.81 -0.09 -11.63
C ARG A 10 10.74 -1.61 -11.49
N ASN A 11 10.80 -2.34 -12.60
CA ASN A 11 10.77 -3.79 -12.58
C ASN A 11 12.06 -4.38 -11.95
N ILE A 12 13.22 -3.78 -12.24
CA ILE A 12 14.51 -4.21 -11.65
C ILE A 12 14.47 -4.05 -10.13
N ILE A 13 14.05 -2.89 -9.62
CA ILE A 13 13.93 -2.64 -8.17
C ILE A 13 12.99 -3.66 -7.53
N THR A 14 11.86 -3.94 -8.17
CA THR A 14 10.88 -4.92 -7.68
C THR A 14 11.49 -6.33 -7.57
N ILE A 15 12.27 -6.76 -8.58
CA ILE A 15 12.96 -8.05 -8.57
C ILE A 15 13.99 -8.10 -7.44
N ILE A 16 14.80 -7.06 -7.27
CA ILE A 16 15.80 -6.98 -6.20
C ILE A 16 15.12 -7.09 -4.83
N ILE A 17 14.02 -6.37 -4.60
CA ILE A 17 13.25 -6.45 -3.36
C ILE A 17 12.74 -7.87 -3.11
N PHE A 18 12.26 -8.57 -4.14
CA PHE A 18 11.82 -9.96 -3.99
C PHE A 18 12.96 -10.92 -3.68
N LEU A 19 14.14 -10.74 -4.26
CA LEU A 19 15.31 -11.55 -3.92
C LEU A 19 15.70 -11.37 -2.45
N ILE A 20 15.73 -10.13 -1.96
CA ILE A 20 16.02 -9.83 -0.54
C ILE A 20 14.98 -10.49 0.38
N LEU A 21 13.69 -10.39 0.04
CA LEU A 21 12.61 -11.02 0.80
C LEU A 21 12.76 -12.56 0.82
N LEU A 22 13.15 -13.18 -0.28
CA LEU A 22 13.33 -14.64 -0.33
C LEU A 22 14.51 -15.13 0.51
N THR A 23 15.56 -14.31 0.68
CA THR A 23 16.74 -14.65 1.50
C THR A 23 16.58 -14.34 2.97
N LEU A 24 15.59 -13.51 3.35
CA LEU A 24 15.39 -13.07 4.74
C LEU A 24 15.23 -14.25 5.74
N PRO A 25 14.49 -15.34 5.44
CA PRO A 25 14.37 -16.49 6.35
C PRO A 25 15.67 -17.25 6.61
N LEU A 26 16.73 -17.01 5.83
CA LEU A 26 18.04 -17.65 6.04
C LEU A 26 18.79 -17.02 7.21
N GLU A 27 18.55 -15.73 7.48
CA GLU A 27 19.21 -14.95 8.52
C GLU A 27 18.36 -14.81 9.79
N PHE A 28 17.04 -14.99 9.68
CA PHE A 28 16.09 -14.80 10.77
C PHE A 28 15.24 -16.05 10.99
N GLU A 29 15.08 -16.45 12.25
CA GLU A 29 14.14 -17.51 12.63
C GLU A 29 12.71 -17.02 12.45
N ILE A 30 12.04 -17.50 11.40
CA ILE A 30 10.63 -17.18 11.12
C ILE A 30 9.75 -18.30 11.65
N TYR A 31 8.86 -17.97 12.59
CA TYR A 31 7.97 -18.95 13.25
C TYR A 31 7.08 -19.72 12.26
N HIS A 32 6.49 -19.04 11.27
CA HIS A 32 5.66 -19.67 10.23
C HIS A 32 6.29 -19.59 8.84
N MET A 33 7.35 -20.37 8.61
CA MET A 33 8.12 -20.36 7.35
C MET A 33 7.27 -20.65 6.10
N GLU A 34 6.33 -21.60 6.18
CA GLU A 34 5.43 -21.93 5.05
C GLU A 34 4.52 -20.74 4.67
N LEU A 35 3.89 -20.12 5.67
CA LEU A 35 3.02 -18.95 5.45
C LEU A 35 3.80 -17.76 4.90
N TYR A 36 5.05 -17.59 5.34
CA TYR A 36 5.94 -16.56 4.82
C TYR A 36 6.12 -16.66 3.31
N TYR A 37 6.48 -17.84 2.79
CA TYR A 37 6.66 -18.04 1.36
C TYR A 37 5.36 -17.91 0.57
N ILE A 38 4.23 -18.40 1.11
CA ILE A 38 2.91 -18.22 0.47
C ILE A 38 2.60 -16.74 0.29
N VAL A 39 2.83 -15.92 1.32
CA VAL A 39 2.58 -14.47 1.26
C VAL A 39 3.52 -13.80 0.26
N ILE A 40 4.81 -14.14 0.23
CA ILE A 40 5.74 -13.61 -0.77
C ILE A 40 5.29 -13.93 -2.19
N ILE A 41 4.97 -15.21 -2.47
CA ILE A 41 4.52 -15.65 -3.79
C ILE A 41 3.24 -14.91 -4.18
N ALA A 42 2.29 -14.76 -3.26
CA ALA A 42 1.05 -14.02 -3.50
C ALA A 42 1.31 -12.54 -3.83
N ILE A 43 2.21 -11.87 -3.10
CA ILE A 43 2.60 -10.47 -3.37
C ILE A 43 3.29 -10.37 -4.74
N MET A 44 4.14 -11.33 -5.09
CA MET A 44 4.84 -11.38 -6.38
C MET A 44 3.85 -11.51 -7.54
N LEU A 45 2.92 -12.46 -7.46
CA LEU A 45 1.87 -12.64 -8.46
C LEU A 45 1.00 -11.39 -8.59
N LEU A 46 0.64 -10.76 -7.46
CA LEU A 46 -0.14 -9.52 -7.45
C LEU A 46 0.61 -8.35 -8.11
N ALA A 47 1.92 -8.23 -7.86
CA ALA A 47 2.76 -7.20 -8.46
C ALA A 47 2.87 -7.37 -9.98
N ILE A 48 3.09 -8.60 -10.46
CA ILE A 48 3.12 -8.93 -11.89
C ILE A 48 1.77 -8.62 -12.53
N TYR A 49 0.68 -9.12 -11.94
CA TYR A 49 -0.68 -8.88 -12.44
C TYR A 49 -1.01 -7.38 -12.55
N ARG A 50 -0.64 -6.60 -11.53
CA ARG A 50 -0.84 -5.15 -11.52
C ARG A 50 0.01 -4.44 -12.59
N SER A 51 1.21 -4.93 -12.86
CA SER A 51 2.09 -4.39 -13.92
C SER A 51 1.51 -4.63 -15.32
N LEU A 52 0.88 -5.80 -15.55
CA LEU A 52 0.28 -6.16 -16.83
C LEU A 52 -1.02 -5.38 -17.14
N LYS A 53 -1.85 -5.08 -16.14
CA LYS A 53 -3.17 -4.46 -16.35
C LYS A 53 -3.23 -2.95 -16.09
N MET A 54 -2.08 -2.27 -16.10
CA MET A 54 -1.96 -0.88 -15.64
C MET A 54 -2.97 0.06 -16.33
N ASP A 55 -3.18 -0.06 -17.63
CA ASP A 55 -4.07 0.82 -18.41
C ASP A 55 -5.55 0.64 -18.03
N SER A 56 -5.99 -0.61 -17.84
CA SER A 56 -7.35 -0.90 -17.37
C SER A 56 -7.61 -0.36 -15.95
N TYR A 57 -6.57 -0.31 -15.12
CA TYR A 57 -6.66 0.26 -13.77
C TYR A 57 -6.77 1.78 -13.79
N GLU A 58 -6.16 2.46 -14.77
CA GLU A 58 -6.25 3.92 -14.90
C GLU A 58 -7.66 4.37 -15.24
N MET A 59 -8.32 3.69 -16.20
CA MET A 59 -9.69 4.07 -16.57
C MET A 59 -10.68 3.78 -15.44
N LYS A 60 -10.57 2.63 -14.76
CA LYS A 60 -11.38 2.34 -13.58
C LYS A 60 -11.13 3.32 -12.43
N PHE A 61 -9.88 3.75 -12.27
CA PHE A 61 -9.51 4.77 -11.29
C PHE A 61 -10.18 6.10 -11.61
N TYR A 62 -10.13 6.57 -12.87
CA TYR A 62 -10.73 7.83 -13.31
C TYR A 62 -12.21 7.92 -12.92
N TRP A 63 -13.03 6.96 -13.36
CA TRP A 63 -14.47 6.94 -13.06
C TRP A 63 -14.77 6.86 -11.56
N LYS A 64 -13.97 6.10 -10.82
CA LYS A 64 -14.15 5.97 -9.36
C LYS A 64 -13.75 7.25 -8.64
N TRP A 65 -12.67 7.89 -9.05
CA TRP A 65 -12.16 9.11 -8.45
C TRP A 65 -13.08 10.29 -8.74
N GLU A 66 -13.59 10.40 -9.97
CA GLU A 66 -14.58 11.41 -10.35
C GLU A 66 -15.79 11.43 -9.39
N LYS A 67 -16.34 10.25 -9.09
CA LYS A 67 -17.43 10.09 -8.12
C LYS A 67 -17.01 10.46 -6.70
N LYS A 68 -15.79 10.11 -6.28
CA LYS A 68 -15.27 10.44 -4.94
C LYS A 68 -15.05 11.93 -4.74
N ARG A 69 -14.57 12.66 -5.75
CA ARG A 69 -14.29 14.11 -5.63
C ARG A 69 -15.52 14.92 -5.24
N LYS A 70 -16.72 14.50 -5.68
CA LYS A 70 -18.00 15.14 -5.34
C LYS A 70 -18.35 15.10 -3.84
N LYS A 71 -17.74 14.20 -3.06
CA LYS A 71 -17.99 14.07 -1.60
C LYS A 71 -17.24 15.10 -0.74
N GLY A 72 -16.43 15.96 -1.35
CA GLY A 72 -15.67 16.98 -0.64
C GLY A 72 -14.26 16.54 -0.23
N ARG A 73 -13.38 17.53 -0.13
CA ARG A 73 -11.94 17.33 0.07
C ARG A 73 -11.62 16.67 1.42
N PHE A 74 -12.17 17.20 2.52
CA PHE A 74 -11.89 16.70 3.87
C PHE A 74 -12.31 15.24 4.05
N ILE A 75 -13.48 14.87 3.53
CA ILE A 75 -13.99 13.49 3.60
C ILE A 75 -13.03 12.53 2.87
N ASN A 76 -12.55 12.90 1.68
CA ASN A 76 -11.61 12.05 0.94
C ASN A 76 -10.26 11.92 1.63
N ILE A 77 -9.72 13.01 2.18
CA ILE A 77 -8.46 12.97 2.96
C ILE A 77 -8.61 12.05 4.17
N LEU A 78 -9.71 12.17 4.91
CA LEU A 78 -9.98 11.32 6.08
C LEU A 78 -10.09 9.84 5.69
N PHE A 79 -10.84 9.50 4.64
CA PHE A 79 -10.99 8.12 4.19
C PHE A 79 -9.67 7.51 3.70
N GLU A 80 -8.85 8.24 2.94
CA GLU A 80 -7.53 7.74 2.52
C GLU A 80 -6.56 7.63 3.73
N GLY A 81 -6.69 8.50 4.72
CA GLY A 81 -5.94 8.42 5.97
C GLY A 81 -6.29 7.17 6.80
N ILE A 82 -7.58 6.94 7.05
CA ILE A 82 -8.08 5.74 7.75
C ILE A 82 -7.64 4.47 7.00
N LYS A 83 -7.81 4.45 5.68
CA LYS A 83 -7.37 3.31 4.85
C LYS A 83 -5.86 3.06 4.98
N SER A 84 -5.05 4.10 5.08
CA SER A 84 -3.60 3.97 5.28
C SER A 84 -3.28 3.40 6.66
N ILE A 85 -3.95 3.85 7.72
CA ILE A 85 -3.82 3.29 9.08
C ILE A 85 -4.21 1.80 9.07
N CYS A 86 -5.37 1.46 8.49
CA CYS A 86 -5.81 0.06 8.43
C CYS A 86 -4.80 -0.83 7.71
N ASN A 87 -4.23 -0.37 6.59
CA ASN A 87 -3.20 -1.12 5.86
C ASN A 87 -1.95 -1.33 6.73
N ILE A 88 -1.47 -0.29 7.42
CA ILE A 88 -0.30 -0.40 8.30
C ILE A 88 -0.57 -1.40 9.42
N VAL A 89 -1.71 -1.28 10.10
CA VAL A 89 -2.09 -2.19 11.18
C VAL A 89 -2.17 -3.64 10.68
N ILE A 90 -2.82 -3.89 9.55
CA ILE A 90 -2.91 -5.23 8.96
C ILE A 90 -1.52 -5.78 8.64
N VAL A 91 -0.65 -5.00 7.99
CA VAL A 91 0.70 -5.42 7.63
C VAL A 91 1.52 -5.76 8.88
N VAL A 92 1.49 -4.90 9.90
CA VAL A 92 2.20 -5.13 11.17
C VAL A 92 1.68 -6.40 11.86
N LEU A 93 0.36 -6.60 11.93
CA LEU A 93 -0.22 -7.79 12.54
C LEU A 93 0.15 -9.07 11.78
N VAL A 94 0.12 -9.05 10.44
CA VAL A 94 0.52 -10.19 9.61
C VAL A 94 2.00 -10.51 9.81
N ILE A 95 2.87 -9.49 9.84
CA ILE A 95 4.31 -9.69 10.08
C ILE A 95 4.54 -10.28 11.47
N GLN A 96 3.94 -9.71 12.52
CA GLN A 96 4.07 -10.21 13.89
C GLN A 96 3.55 -11.64 14.05
N PHE A 97 2.47 -11.98 13.35
CA PHE A 97 1.94 -13.34 13.33
C PHE A 97 2.90 -14.31 12.64
N ILE A 98 3.43 -13.96 11.45
CA ILE A 98 4.30 -14.86 10.69
C ILE A 98 5.68 -15.00 11.33
N ALA A 99 6.28 -13.89 11.78
CA ALA A 99 7.62 -13.87 12.33
C ALA A 99 7.67 -14.44 13.75
N GLU A 100 6.72 -14.06 14.60
CA GLU A 100 6.78 -14.31 16.05
C GLU A 100 5.60 -15.13 16.60
N GLY A 101 4.66 -15.57 15.74
CA GLY A 101 3.47 -16.33 16.17
C GLY A 101 2.47 -15.50 17.00
N ARG A 102 2.64 -14.18 17.08
CA ARG A 102 1.84 -13.31 17.95
C ARG A 102 0.49 -12.98 17.33
N THR A 103 -0.59 -13.26 18.06
CA THR A 103 -1.96 -12.90 17.64
C THR A 103 -2.28 -11.43 17.98
N PRO A 104 -3.26 -10.80 17.31
CA PRO A 104 -3.67 -9.43 17.63
C PRO A 104 -4.10 -9.26 19.09
N ILE A 105 -4.80 -10.24 19.65
CA ILE A 105 -5.24 -10.25 21.05
C ILE A 105 -4.04 -10.30 21.99
N TYR A 106 -3.03 -11.10 21.66
CA TYR A 106 -1.79 -11.18 22.43
C TYR A 106 -1.05 -9.83 22.45
N ILE A 107 -0.89 -9.18 21.31
CA ILE A 107 -0.21 -7.88 21.19
C ILE A 107 -0.92 -6.82 22.04
N ILE A 108 -2.25 -6.73 21.94
CA ILE A 108 -3.02 -5.71 22.67
C ILE A 108 -3.00 -5.96 24.18
N SER A 109 -3.08 -7.21 24.62
CA SER A 109 -3.09 -7.56 26.05
C SER A 109 -1.75 -7.39 26.75
N HIS A 110 -0.63 -7.45 26.01
CA HIS A 110 0.72 -7.36 26.58
C HIS A 110 1.34 -5.96 26.45
N LEU A 111 0.69 -5.04 25.73
CA LEU A 111 1.16 -3.65 25.62
C LEU A 111 0.77 -2.86 26.87
N PRO A 112 1.73 -2.22 27.57
CA PRO A 112 1.40 -1.34 28.68
C PRO A 112 0.62 -0.13 28.17
N ILE A 113 -0.35 0.34 28.95
CA ILE A 113 -1.25 1.45 28.54
C ILE A 113 -0.49 2.72 28.17
N ASN A 114 0.65 2.96 28.84
CA ASN A 114 1.55 4.08 28.58
C ASN A 114 2.20 4.03 27.18
N THR A 115 2.21 2.88 26.52
CA THR A 115 2.70 2.70 25.13
C THR A 115 1.54 2.75 24.12
N ILE A 116 0.34 2.30 24.50
CA ILE A 116 -0.83 2.31 23.61
C ILE A 116 -1.22 3.74 23.23
N ILE A 117 -1.28 4.66 24.21
CA ILE A 117 -1.67 6.05 23.98
C ILE A 117 -0.76 6.75 22.94
N PRO A 118 0.57 6.80 23.12
CA PRO A 118 1.45 7.43 22.13
C PRO A 118 1.42 6.72 20.78
N LEU A 119 1.23 5.39 20.74
CA LEU A 119 1.09 4.64 19.50
C LEU A 119 -0.17 5.07 18.71
N VAL A 120 -1.31 5.23 19.39
CA VAL A 120 -2.56 5.69 18.75
C VAL A 120 -2.40 7.12 18.23
N ILE A 121 -1.77 8.00 19.01
CA ILE A 121 -1.47 9.39 18.58
C ILE A 121 -0.56 9.38 17.35
N PHE A 122 0.51 8.59 17.38
CA PHE A 122 1.44 8.45 16.26
C PHE A 122 0.75 7.94 15.00
N LEU A 123 -0.06 6.88 15.09
CA LEU A 123 -0.81 6.33 13.97
C LEU A 123 -1.81 7.34 13.40
N THR A 124 -2.44 8.14 14.26
CA THR A 124 -3.39 9.18 13.84
C THR A 124 -2.69 10.28 13.04
N ILE A 125 -1.54 10.78 13.54
CA ILE A 125 -0.73 11.79 12.83
C ILE A 125 -0.25 11.24 11.49
N LEU A 126 0.29 10.03 11.48
CA LEU A 126 0.78 9.37 10.28
C LEU A 126 -0.36 9.17 9.26
N GLY A 127 -1.53 8.71 9.72
CA GLY A 127 -2.71 8.56 8.89
C GLY A 127 -3.19 9.88 8.28
N ALA A 128 -3.17 10.97 9.03
CA ALA A 128 -3.51 12.29 8.50
C ALA A 128 -2.54 12.72 7.39
N ILE A 129 -1.23 12.55 7.61
CA ILE A 129 -0.20 12.86 6.60
C ILE A 129 -0.39 12.00 5.35
N CYS A 130 -0.54 10.68 5.52
CA CYS A 130 -0.80 9.75 4.42
C CYS A 130 -2.09 10.10 3.67
N GLY A 131 -3.15 10.51 4.37
CA GLY A 131 -4.41 10.92 3.76
C GLY A 131 -4.26 12.15 2.86
N VAL A 132 -3.49 13.16 3.30
CA VAL A 132 -3.20 14.36 2.50
C VAL A 132 -2.35 14.02 1.29
N LEU A 133 -1.28 13.23 1.47
CA LEU A 133 -0.40 12.82 0.38
C LEU A 133 -1.15 11.97 -0.65
N ALA A 134 -1.90 10.96 -0.21
CA ALA A 134 -2.69 10.09 -1.07
C ALA A 134 -3.75 10.87 -1.84
N TRP A 135 -4.44 11.83 -1.20
CA TRP A 135 -5.38 12.71 -1.90
C TRP A 135 -4.69 13.53 -3.00
N ARG A 136 -3.55 14.16 -2.68
CA ARG A 136 -2.78 14.97 -3.64
C ARG A 136 -2.30 14.15 -4.84
N ASP A 137 -1.79 12.95 -4.59
CA ASP A 137 -1.28 12.07 -5.64
C ASP A 137 -2.42 11.53 -6.53
N ASN A 138 -3.57 11.22 -5.92
CA ASN A 138 -4.77 10.83 -6.67
C ASN A 138 -5.31 11.98 -7.53
N GLU A 139 -5.27 13.23 -7.05
CA GLU A 139 -5.70 14.38 -7.83
C GLU A 139 -4.78 14.62 -9.03
N ARG A 140 -3.46 14.60 -8.83
CA ARG A 140 -2.47 14.68 -9.92
C ARG A 140 -2.64 13.56 -10.94
N ARG A 141 -2.94 12.35 -10.47
CA ARG A 141 -3.21 11.20 -11.35
C ARG A 141 -4.49 11.42 -12.16
N TYR A 142 -5.54 11.96 -11.56
CA TYR A 142 -6.78 12.27 -12.25
C TYR A 142 -6.57 13.30 -13.36
N GLU A 143 -5.88 14.41 -13.07
CA GLU A 143 -5.58 15.47 -14.05
C GLU A 143 -4.86 14.91 -15.28
N ARG A 144 -3.86 14.04 -15.07
CA ARG A 144 -3.10 13.38 -16.16
C ARG A 144 -3.98 12.50 -17.04
N VAL A 145 -4.90 11.74 -16.45
CA VAL A 145 -5.79 10.85 -17.22
C VAL A 145 -6.84 11.67 -17.96
N SER A 146 -7.35 12.74 -17.35
CA SER A 146 -8.33 13.66 -17.96
C SER A 146 -7.75 14.29 -19.23
N SER A 147 -6.56 14.89 -19.15
CA SER A 147 -5.93 15.53 -20.32
C SER A 147 -5.64 14.54 -21.45
N SER A 148 -5.19 13.33 -21.13
CA SER A 148 -4.94 12.27 -22.13
C SER A 148 -6.21 11.73 -22.79
N THR A 149 -7.37 11.91 -22.16
CA THR A 149 -8.66 11.46 -22.71
C THR A 149 -9.23 12.53 -23.65
N GLU A 150 -9.09 13.81 -23.31
CA GLU A 150 -9.50 14.93 -24.17
C GLU A 150 -8.72 14.95 -25.49
N GLU A 151 -7.40 14.69 -25.46
CA GLU A 151 -6.56 14.61 -26.66
C GLU A 151 -6.94 13.47 -27.62
N LYS A 152 -7.55 12.38 -27.13
CA LYS A 152 -7.98 11.26 -27.97
C LYS A 152 -9.35 11.46 -28.63
N VAL A 153 -10.10 12.46 -28.19
CA VAL A 153 -11.44 12.77 -28.70
C VAL A 153 -11.40 13.88 -29.76
N LEU A 154 -10.32 14.67 -29.78
CA LEU A 154 -10.01 15.69 -30.80
C LEU A 154 -9.27 15.08 -32.00
#